data_AF-A0A843EIA6-F1
#
_entry.id   AF-A0A843EIA6-F1
#
_cell.length_a   1.000
_cell.length_b   1.000
_cell.length_c   1.000
_cell.angle_alpha   90.00
_cell.angle_beta   90.00
_cell.angle_gamma   90.00
#
_symmetry.space_group_name_H-M   'P 1'
#
loop_
_entity.id
_entity.type
_entity.pdbx_description
1 polymer ?
#
loop_
_entity_poly.entity_id
_entity_poly.type
_entity_poly.pdbx_seq_one_letter_code
_entity_poly.pdbx_strand_id
1 'polypeptide(L)'
;MSSKDITTTTVNTKLDGKNAGKNFSITLKDSTGKVLANKEVIIYFNNKVYKRTTDAKGVATLKVAMAKKGTYGVLVSFLGDKDYDASYVTAKVKVNPQKVK
;
A
#
# COMPACT_ATOMS: atom_id res chain seq x y z
N MET A 1 -8.01 -20.59 -19.52
CA MET A 1 -8.30 -19.15 -19.33
C MET A 1 -7.17 -18.61 -18.47
N SER A 2 -6.32 -17.75 -19.05
CA SER A 2 -5.03 -17.38 -18.46
C SER A 2 -5.23 -16.30 -17.40
N SER A 3 -5.07 -16.64 -16.12
CA SER A 3 -5.09 -15.68 -15.01
C SER A 3 -3.93 -14.69 -15.19
N LYS A 4 -4.25 -13.41 -15.37
CA LYS A 4 -3.26 -12.33 -15.29
C LYS A 4 -3.06 -11.98 -13.83
N ASP A 5 -2.24 -12.77 -13.13
CA ASP A 5 -1.96 -12.61 -11.71
C ASP A 5 -1.41 -11.20 -11.39
N ILE A 6 -2.20 -10.36 -10.72
CA ILE A 6 -1.73 -9.03 -10.27
C ILE A 6 -0.68 -9.23 -9.17
N THR A 7 0.55 -8.78 -9.42
CA THR A 7 1.60 -8.75 -8.39
C THR A 7 1.69 -7.34 -7.81
N THR A 8 1.29 -7.18 -6.54
CA THR A 8 1.50 -5.91 -5.82
C THR A 8 2.94 -5.86 -5.32
N THR A 9 3.86 -5.49 -6.21
CA THR A 9 5.29 -5.48 -5.91
C THR A 9 5.70 -4.13 -5.35
N THR A 10 6.10 -4.13 -4.08
CA THR A 10 6.87 -3.10 -3.37
C THR A 10 6.06 -2.19 -2.45
N VAL A 11 6.18 -2.47 -1.15
CA VAL A 11 5.95 -1.51 -0.08
C VAL A 11 7.33 -1.03 0.39
N ASN A 12 7.72 0.20 0.06
CA ASN A 12 8.97 0.77 0.57
C ASN A 12 8.79 1.17 2.05
N THR A 13 9.19 0.28 2.97
CA THR A 13 9.00 0.43 4.43
C THR A 13 10.23 0.97 5.17
N LYS A 14 10.68 2.21 4.91
CA LYS A 14 11.60 2.91 5.84
C LYS A 14 10.94 4.12 6.50
N LEU A 15 10.28 3.86 7.63
CA LEU A 15 9.70 4.89 8.50
C LEU A 15 10.65 5.27 9.63
N ASP A 16 11.60 6.16 9.34
CA ASP A 16 12.37 6.85 10.38
C ASP A 16 11.53 7.98 10.97
N GLY A 17 11.32 7.94 12.29
CA GLY A 17 10.43 8.82 13.05
C GLY A 17 10.76 10.32 13.03
N LYS A 18 11.65 10.82 12.16
CA LYS A 18 11.97 12.25 12.06
C LYS A 18 10.91 13.10 11.32
N ASN A 19 10.01 12.48 10.56
CA ASN A 19 8.97 13.19 9.81
C ASN A 19 7.58 12.65 10.16
N ALA A 20 6.84 13.38 10.99
CA ALA A 20 5.40 13.20 11.13
C ALA A 20 4.73 13.45 9.76
N GLY A 21 4.47 12.39 8.99
CA GLY A 21 3.79 12.46 7.69
C GLY A 21 4.51 11.78 6.52
N LYS A 22 5.10 10.60 6.72
CA LYS A 22 5.58 9.80 5.59
C LYS A 22 4.38 9.19 4.84
N ASN A 23 4.45 9.29 3.52
CA ASN A 23 3.48 8.74 2.58
C ASN A 23 3.75 7.24 2.39
N PHE A 24 2.74 6.42 2.64
CA PHE A 24 2.71 5.01 2.26
C PHE A 24 2.26 4.92 0.81
N SER A 25 3.15 4.54 -0.10
CA SER A 25 2.84 4.38 -1.52
C SER A 25 2.74 2.91 -1.87
N ILE A 26 1.70 2.57 -2.62
CA ILE A 26 1.40 1.25 -3.14
C ILE A 26 1.41 1.37 -4.65
N THR A 27 2.11 0.48 -5.34
CA THR A 27 2.03 0.41 -6.80
C THR A 27 1.26 -0.83 -7.20
N LEU A 28 0.17 -0.64 -7.95
CA LEU A 28 -0.62 -1.72 -8.52
C LEU A 28 -0.14 -2.03 -9.94
N LYS A 29 0.23 -3.27 -10.20
CA LYS A 29 0.71 -3.76 -11.50
C LYS A 29 0.11 -5.12 -11.81
N ASP A 30 -0.08 -5.43 -13.09
CA ASP A 30 -0.42 -6.80 -13.51
C ASP A 30 0.80 -7.72 -13.54
N SER A 31 0.58 -9.01 -13.87
CA SER A 31 1.63 -10.03 -13.97
C SER A 31 2.73 -9.70 -14.95
N THR A 32 2.45 -8.84 -15.94
CA THR A 32 3.41 -8.42 -16.96
C THR A 32 4.21 -7.19 -16.54
N GLY A 33 3.92 -6.62 -15.36
CA GLY A 33 4.55 -5.43 -14.83
C GLY A 33 3.91 -4.12 -15.33
N LYS A 34 2.81 -4.18 -16.07
CA LYS A 34 2.06 -3.00 -16.51
C LYS A 34 1.36 -2.36 -15.31
N VAL A 35 1.55 -1.06 -15.14
CA VAL A 35 0.91 -0.27 -14.09
C VAL A 35 -0.59 -0.14 -14.32
N LEU A 36 -1.37 -0.24 -13.25
CA LEU A 36 -2.82 -0.16 -13.30
C LEU A 36 -3.28 1.17 -12.69
N ALA A 37 -3.56 2.14 -13.56
CA ALA A 37 -4.04 3.46 -13.18
C ALA A 37 -5.56 3.47 -12.94
N ASN A 38 -6.02 4.42 -12.12
CA ASN A 38 -7.43 4.65 -11.79
C ASN A 38 -8.16 3.41 -11.22
N LYS A 39 -7.44 2.59 -10.43
CA LYS A 39 -7.99 1.43 -9.74
C LYS A 39 -8.12 1.72 -8.25
N GLU A 40 -9.26 1.36 -7.66
CA GLU A 40 -9.46 1.45 -6.21
C GLU A 40 -8.70 0.32 -5.51
N VAL A 41 -7.86 0.68 -4.54
CA VAL A 41 -7.25 -0.24 -3.59
C VAL A 41 -7.72 0.05 -2.17
N ILE A 42 -7.96 -1.01 -1.42
CA ILE A 42 -8.40 -0.99 -0.03
C ILE A 42 -7.20 -1.31 0.85
N ILE A 43 -6.84 -0.37 1.71
CA ILE A 43 -5.70 -0.45 2.61
C ILE A 43 -6.24 -0.57 4.03
N TYR A 44 -6.04 -1.71 4.67
CA TYR A 44 -6.30 -1.90 6.07
C TYR A 44 -5.01 -1.68 6.87
N PHE A 45 -5.03 -0.68 7.74
CA PHE A 45 -3.89 -0.28 8.53
C PHE A 45 -4.34 0.27 9.88
N ASN A 46 -3.74 -0.23 10.97
CA ASN A 46 -4.03 0.22 12.34
C ASN A 46 -5.54 0.24 12.67
N ASN A 47 -6.23 -0.87 12.36
CA ASN A 47 -7.67 -1.06 12.55
C ASN A 47 -8.55 -0.05 11.79
N LYS A 48 -8.01 0.61 10.77
CA LYS A 48 -8.74 1.53 9.89
C LYS A 48 -8.63 1.07 8.45
N VAL A 49 -9.72 1.27 7.71
CA VAL A 49 -9.79 1.03 6.27
C VAL A 49 -9.63 2.35 5.53
N TYR A 50 -8.75 2.36 4.54
CA TYR A 50 -8.51 3.49 3.65
C TYR A 50 -8.69 3.04 2.20
N LYS A 51 -9.63 3.66 1.51
CA LYS A 51 -9.78 3.49 0.07
C LYS A 51 -8.94 4.52 -0.65
N ARG A 52 -8.13 4.09 -1.62
CA ARG A 52 -7.28 4.96 -2.43
C ARG A 52 -7.35 4.54 -3.88
N THR A 53 -7.36 5.52 -4.77
CA THR A 53 -7.30 5.29 -6.20
C THR A 53 -5.86 5.43 -6.68
N THR A 54 -5.41 4.52 -7.53
CA THR A 54 -4.07 4.61 -8.14
C THR A 54 -4.01 5.74 -9.16
N ASP A 55 -2.89 6.46 -9.17
CA ASP A 55 -2.62 7.52 -10.15
C ASP A 55 -2.22 6.95 -11.53
N ALA A 56 -1.88 7.83 -12.48
CA ALA A 56 -1.45 7.46 -13.83
C ALA A 56 -0.20 6.54 -13.87
N LYS A 57 0.58 6.48 -12.78
CA LYS A 57 1.74 5.60 -12.63
C LYS A 57 1.39 4.31 -11.88
N GLY A 58 0.11 4.06 -11.63
CA GLY A 58 -0.38 2.94 -10.83
C GLY A 58 -0.13 3.09 -9.34
N VAL A 59 0.15 4.31 -8.84
CA VAL A 59 0.53 4.54 -7.44
C VAL A 59 -0.65 5.07 -6.62
N ALA A 60 -1.01 4.37 -5.56
CA ALA A 60 -1.94 4.82 -4.53
C ALA A 60 -1.15 5.29 -3.30
N THR A 61 -1.42 6.51 -2.82
CA THR A 61 -0.70 7.10 -1.69
C THR A 61 -1.60 7.30 -0.47
N LEU A 62 -1.13 6.85 0.69
CA LEU A 62 -1.77 7.00 1.99
C LEU A 62 -0.84 7.73 2.96
N LYS A 63 -1.21 8.95 3.36
CA LYS A 63 -0.50 9.68 4.41
C LYS A 63 -0.92 9.13 5.78
N VAL A 64 0.04 8.61 6.54
CA VAL A 64 -0.19 8.13 7.91
C VAL A 64 0.68 8.91 8.89
N ALA A 65 0.08 9.36 9.99
CA ALA A 65 0.79 9.93 11.12
C ALA A 65 0.82 8.88 12.25
N MET A 66 2.02 8.44 12.62
CA MET A 66 2.20 7.43 13.66
C MET A 66 2.86 8.07 14.87
N ALA A 67 2.11 8.18 15.98
CA ALA A 67 2.62 8.74 17.23
C ALA A 67 3.32 7.69 18.11
N LYS A 68 3.06 6.39 17.89
CA LYS A 68 3.59 5.30 18.71
C LYS A 68 4.59 4.44 17.94
N LYS A 69 5.67 4.06 18.61
CA LYS A 69 6.61 3.03 18.13
C LYS A 69 5.91 1.68 18.11
N GLY A 70 6.20 0.85 17.12
CA GLY A 70 5.59 -0.48 17.01
C GLY A 70 5.75 -1.09 15.63
N THR A 71 5.33 -2.35 15.50
CA THR A 71 5.20 -3.02 14.20
C THR A 71 3.72 -3.09 13.86
N TYR A 72 3.36 -2.56 12.70
CA TYR A 72 1.97 -2.47 12.24
C TYR A 72 1.79 -3.35 11.02
N GLY A 73 0.79 -4.23 11.05
CA GLY A 73 0.34 -4.93 9.85
C GLY A 73 -0.37 -3.98 8.91
N VAL A 74 -0.04 -4.06 7.63
CA VAL A 74 -0.79 -3.47 6.53
C VAL A 74 -1.32 -4.61 5.68
N LEU A 75 -2.60 -4.57 5.35
CA LEU A 75 -3.19 -5.38 4.29
C LEU A 75 -3.61 -4.43 3.18
N VAL A 76 -3.24 -4.73 1.95
CA VAL A 76 -3.70 -4.01 0.76
C VAL A 76 -4.44 -4.99 -0.11
N SER A 77 -5.59 -4.58 -0.62
CA SER A 77 -6.52 -5.42 -1.37
C SER A 77 -7.04 -4.66 -2.57
N PHE A 78 -6.99 -5.30 -3.74
CA PHE A 78 -7.68 -4.91 -4.94
C PHE A 78 -8.82 -5.91 -5.14
N LEU A 79 -10.07 -5.45 -5.23
CA LEU A 79 -11.25 -6.33 -5.28
C LEU A 79 -11.50 -6.94 -6.67
N GLY A 80 -10.65 -6.64 -7.66
CA GLY A 80 -10.89 -7.04 -9.04
C GLY A 80 -11.80 -6.06 -9.77
N ASP A 81 -11.85 -6.21 -11.09
CA ASP A 81 -12.80 -5.56 -11.99
C ASP A 81 -13.05 -6.44 -13.22
N LYS A 82 -13.69 -5.87 -14.26
CA LYS A 82 -14.00 -6.60 -15.50
C LYS A 82 -12.77 -7.15 -16.24
N ASP A 83 -11.59 -6.57 -16.04
CA ASP A 83 -10.36 -6.88 -16.78
C ASP A 83 -9.35 -7.66 -15.92
N TYR A 84 -9.49 -7.61 -14.60
CA TYR A 84 -8.50 -8.12 -13.65
C TYR A 84 -9.13 -8.80 -12.44
N ASP A 85 -8.55 -9.92 -12.02
CA ASP A 85 -8.97 -10.63 -10.82
C ASP A 85 -8.60 -9.86 -9.54
N ALA A 86 -9.30 -10.19 -8.45
CA ALA A 86 -8.98 -9.67 -7.12
C ALA A 86 -7.60 -10.16 -6.65
N SER A 87 -6.90 -9.32 -5.90
CA SER A 87 -5.62 -9.67 -5.29
C SER A 87 -5.41 -8.95 -3.97
N TYR A 88 -4.56 -9.51 -3.10
CA TYR A 88 -4.20 -8.86 -1.85
C TYR A 88 -2.74 -9.14 -1.49
N VAL A 89 -2.17 -8.24 -0.69
CA VAL A 89 -0.82 -8.38 -0.14
C VAL A 89 -0.81 -7.88 1.30
N THR A 90 -0.01 -8.54 2.14
CA THR A 90 0.26 -8.09 3.50
C THR A 90 1.70 -7.58 3.61
N ALA A 91 1.89 -6.47 4.32
CA ALA A 91 3.19 -5.93 4.66
C ALA A 91 3.28 -5.61 6.16
N LYS A 92 4.50 -5.55 6.69
CA LYS A 92 4.76 -5.11 8.07
C LYS A 92 5.50 -3.79 8.04
N VAL A 93 4.93 -2.78 8.69
CA VAL A 93 5.51 -1.45 8.82
C VAL A 93 6.07 -1.30 10.22
N LYS A 94 7.41 -1.24 10.33
CA LYS A 94 8.09 -1.01 11.60
C LYS A 94 8.30 0.49 11.81
N VAL A 95 7.65 1.04 12.84
CA VAL A 95 7.82 2.41 13.32
C VAL A 95 8.80 2.37 14.47
N ASN A 96 10.01 2.90 14.24
CA ASN A 96 11.01 3.02 15.29
C ASN A 96 10.72 4.25 16.15
N PRO A 97 11.07 4.23 17.46
CA PRO A 97 10.97 5.40 18.31
C PRO A 97 11.73 6.57 17.68
N GLN A 98 11.07 7.72 17.61
CA GLN A 98 11.74 8.97 17.29
C GLN A 98 12.73 9.27 18.43
N LYS A 99 14.02 9.39 18.11
CA LYS A 99 14.95 10.07 19.02
C LYS A 99 14.54 11.54 19.00
N VAL A 100 13.77 11.96 19.99
CA VAL A 100 13.61 13.39 20.28
C VAL A 100 14.99 13.85 20.74
N LYS A 101 15.61 14.75 19.99
CA LYS A 101 16.84 15.44 20.40
C LYS A 101 16.42 16.79 20.96
#